data_AF-A0AAF0E2B0-F1
#
_entry.id   AF-A0AAF0E2B0-F1
#
_cell.length_a   1.000
_cell.length_b   1.000
_cell.length_c   1.000
_cell.angle_alpha   90.00
_cell.angle_beta   90.00
_cell.angle_gamma   90.00
#
_symmetry.space_group_name_H-M   'P 1'
#
loop_
_entity.id
_entity.type
_entity.pdbx_description
1 polymer ?
#
loop_
_entity_poly.entity_id
_entity_poly.type
_entity_poly.pdbx_seq_one_letter_code
_entity_poly.pdbx_strand_id
1 'polypeptide(L)'
;MAMEREARAPGACVRLERMRTALDKFLTLIDDKANAKNFAVALPEVDDVALEKTRLQFVQELKAAIKGDMEELVAKNELEVRLRELQELVDEADEREKHAYTPESAELKDVWRPDLDISTAIRARIAADQQTRMPVLEQELAEVHAANAESAARLAATEQAADDAQAHVADALAMLDKCGAELTRQMLDAVTLPTADDAHALQTLLDALLTELGPV
;
A
#
# COMPACT_ATOMS: atom_id res chain seq x y z
N MET A 1 -9.32 -50.89 13.15
CA MET A 1 -9.04 -50.67 11.72
C MET A 1 -8.02 -49.56 11.63
N ALA A 2 -6.74 -49.95 11.63
CA ALA A 2 -5.63 -49.04 11.47
C ALA A 2 -5.54 -48.69 9.98
N MET A 3 -5.88 -47.46 9.62
CA MET A 3 -5.58 -46.94 8.28
C MET A 3 -4.07 -46.89 8.12
N GLU A 4 -3.57 -47.65 7.16
CA GLU A 4 -2.22 -47.53 6.61
C GLU A 4 -1.97 -46.07 6.24
N ARG A 5 -1.20 -45.38 7.09
CA ARG A 5 -0.55 -44.12 6.72
C ARG A 5 0.60 -44.49 5.77
N GLU A 6 0.26 -44.66 4.50
CA GLU A 6 1.24 -44.68 3.42
C GLU A 6 1.98 -43.34 3.45
N ALA A 7 3.28 -43.39 3.76
CA ALA A 7 4.18 -42.26 3.64
C ALA A 7 4.29 -41.88 2.15
N ARG A 8 3.47 -40.90 1.72
CA ARG A 8 3.39 -40.44 0.34
C ARG A 8 4.26 -39.20 0.12
N ALA A 9 4.78 -39.08 -1.10
CA ALA A 9 5.69 -38.01 -1.50
C ALA A 9 5.08 -36.62 -1.19
N PRO A 10 5.84 -35.72 -0.56
CA PRO A 10 5.38 -34.36 -0.29
C PRO A 10 5.13 -33.65 -1.64
N GLY A 11 3.87 -33.31 -1.92
CA GLY A 11 3.44 -32.60 -3.14
C GLY A 11 2.51 -33.39 -4.08
N ALA A 12 2.25 -34.68 -3.84
CA ALA A 12 1.36 -35.46 -4.69
C ALA A 12 -0.12 -35.11 -4.48
N CYS A 13 -0.85 -34.78 -5.56
CA CYS A 13 -2.28 -34.50 -5.52
C CYS A 13 -3.08 -35.81 -5.35
N VAL A 14 -3.41 -36.16 -4.11
CA VAL A 14 -4.12 -37.41 -3.75
C VAL A 14 -5.44 -37.58 -4.52
N ARG A 15 -6.17 -36.47 -4.75
CA ARG A 15 -7.43 -36.49 -5.51
C ARG A 15 -7.21 -36.87 -6.98
N LEU A 16 -6.17 -36.34 -7.60
CA LEU A 16 -5.82 -36.65 -8.98
C LEU A 16 -5.38 -38.12 -9.12
N GLU A 17 -4.61 -38.64 -8.16
CA GLU A 17 -4.22 -40.05 -8.15
C GLU A 17 -5.41 -41.00 -7.96
N ARG A 18 -6.37 -40.62 -7.12
CA ARG A 18 -7.64 -41.36 -6.98
C ARG A 18 -8.42 -41.35 -8.29
N MET A 19 -8.42 -40.25 -9.03
CA MET A 19 -9.05 -40.16 -10.35
C MET A 19 -8.35 -41.06 -11.37
N ARG A 20 -7.02 -41.06 -11.42
CA ARG A 20 -6.22 -41.98 -12.26
C ARG A 20 -6.51 -43.44 -11.92
N THR A 21 -6.55 -43.77 -10.63
CA THR A 21 -6.89 -45.12 -10.15
C THR A 21 -8.31 -45.52 -10.53
N ALA A 22 -9.27 -44.60 -10.45
CA ALA A 22 -10.64 -44.84 -10.87
C ALA A 22 -10.73 -45.09 -12.39
N LEU A 23 -9.96 -44.35 -13.19
CA LEU A 23 -9.85 -44.60 -14.62
C LEU A 23 -9.27 -45.99 -14.90
N ASP A 24 -8.19 -46.38 -14.24
CA ASP A 24 -7.61 -47.71 -14.40
C ASP A 24 -8.62 -48.82 -14.11
N LYS A 25 -9.41 -48.67 -13.03
CA LYS A 25 -10.53 -49.59 -12.71
C LYS A 25 -11.63 -49.57 -13.77
N PHE A 26 -11.91 -48.43 -14.39
CA PHE A 26 -12.88 -48.38 -15.49
C PHE A 26 -12.33 -49.11 -16.72
N LEU A 27 -11.04 -48.95 -17.03
CA LEU A 27 -10.41 -49.62 -18.17
C LEU A 27 -10.36 -51.15 -18.01
N THR A 28 -10.37 -51.70 -16.79
CA THR A 28 -10.52 -53.15 -16.60
C THR A 28 -11.91 -53.64 -16.98
N LEU A 29 -12.96 -52.83 -16.80
CA LEU A 29 -14.32 -53.19 -17.25
C LEU A 29 -14.42 -53.29 -18.78
N ILE A 30 -13.56 -52.56 -19.49
CA ILE A 30 -13.44 -52.70 -20.94
C ILE A 30 -12.93 -54.10 -21.29
N ASP A 31 -11.98 -54.66 -20.55
CA ASP A 31 -11.50 -56.04 -20.81
C ASP A 31 -12.62 -57.06 -20.64
N ASP A 32 -13.44 -56.91 -19.60
CA ASP A 32 -14.53 -57.83 -19.30
C ASP A 32 -15.55 -57.87 -20.43
N LYS A 33 -15.82 -56.72 -21.07
CA LYS A 33 -16.75 -56.60 -22.19
C LYS A 33 -16.10 -56.90 -23.55
N ALA A 34 -14.83 -56.55 -23.74
CA ALA A 34 -14.07 -56.79 -24.95
C ALA A 34 -13.37 -58.15 -24.95
N ASN A 35 -14.03 -59.18 -24.41
CA ASN A 35 -13.49 -60.53 -24.33
C ASN A 35 -13.56 -61.26 -25.70
N ALA A 36 -12.76 -62.32 -25.84
CA ALA A 36 -12.66 -63.10 -27.09
C ALA A 36 -14.01 -63.63 -27.59
N LYS A 37 -14.90 -64.05 -26.68
CA LYS A 37 -16.23 -64.57 -27.05
C LYS A 37 -17.11 -63.50 -27.70
N ASN A 38 -17.13 -62.30 -27.12
CA ASN A 38 -17.93 -61.20 -27.66
C ASN A 38 -17.40 -60.74 -29.03
N PHE A 39 -16.09 -60.74 -29.22
CA PHE A 39 -15.48 -60.44 -30.52
C PHE A 39 -15.76 -61.52 -31.57
N ALA A 40 -15.70 -62.80 -31.20
CA ALA A 40 -16.03 -63.91 -32.10
C ALA A 40 -17.50 -63.90 -32.53
N VAL A 41 -18.41 -63.51 -31.64
CA VAL A 41 -19.84 -63.33 -31.99
C VAL A 41 -20.05 -62.17 -32.95
N ALA A 42 -19.30 -61.06 -32.78
CA ALA A 42 -19.44 -59.88 -33.61
C ALA A 42 -18.79 -60.03 -35.00
N LEU A 43 -17.71 -60.81 -35.10
CA LEU A 43 -16.92 -61.01 -36.31
C LEU A 43 -16.70 -62.50 -36.60
N PRO A 44 -17.77 -63.27 -36.91
CA PRO A 44 -17.72 -64.71 -37.03
C PRO A 44 -16.97 -65.23 -38.28
N GLU A 45 -16.73 -64.36 -39.27
CA GLU A 45 -16.06 -64.72 -40.54
C GLU A 45 -14.54 -64.59 -40.47
N VAL A 46 -13.99 -64.05 -39.38
CA VAL A 46 -12.56 -63.82 -39.19
C VAL A 46 -11.94 -65.01 -38.48
N ASP A 47 -10.74 -65.42 -38.91
CA ASP A 47 -9.96 -66.44 -38.22
C ASP A 47 -9.70 -66.07 -36.75
N ASP A 48 -9.91 -67.02 -35.84
CA ASP A 48 -9.84 -66.81 -34.39
C ASP A 48 -8.47 -66.26 -33.93
N VAL A 49 -7.38 -66.68 -34.56
CA VAL A 49 -6.02 -66.24 -34.19
C VAL A 49 -5.78 -64.81 -34.65
N ALA A 50 -6.20 -64.47 -35.87
CA ALA A 50 -6.14 -63.11 -36.38
C ALA A 50 -7.05 -62.15 -35.59
N LEU A 51 -8.24 -62.63 -35.20
CA LEU A 51 -9.23 -61.89 -34.44
C LEU A 51 -8.70 -61.58 -33.03
N GLU A 52 -8.11 -62.56 -32.34
CA GLU A 52 -7.57 -62.38 -31.00
C GLU A 52 -6.40 -61.38 -30.98
N LYS A 53 -5.51 -61.45 -31.98
CA LYS A 53 -4.43 -60.47 -32.15
C LYS A 53 -4.98 -59.05 -32.35
N THR A 54 -5.96 -58.91 -33.24
CA THR A 54 -6.59 -57.61 -33.55
C THR A 54 -7.33 -57.05 -32.34
N ARG A 55 -8.03 -57.91 -31.59
CA ARG A 55 -8.72 -57.55 -30.35
C ARG A 55 -7.77 -57.00 -29.30
N LEU A 56 -6.68 -57.72 -29.01
CA LEU A 56 -5.68 -57.29 -28.03
C LEU A 56 -5.06 -55.95 -28.42
N GLN A 57 -4.68 -55.79 -29.70
CA GLN A 57 -4.13 -54.55 -30.21
C GLN A 57 -5.13 -53.39 -30.08
N PHE A 58 -6.36 -53.57 -30.56
CA PHE A 58 -7.41 -52.55 -30.49
C PHE A 58 -7.71 -52.11 -29.05
N VAL A 59 -7.89 -53.06 -28.13
CA VAL A 59 -8.19 -52.75 -26.73
C VAL A 59 -7.01 -52.03 -26.06
N GLN A 60 -5.78 -52.41 -26.37
CA GLN A 60 -4.59 -51.73 -25.85
C GLN A 60 -4.46 -50.30 -26.40
N GLU A 61 -4.64 -50.11 -27.69
CA GLU A 61 -4.61 -48.79 -28.34
C GLU A 61 -5.71 -47.88 -27.81
N LEU A 62 -6.94 -48.39 -27.67
CA LEU A 62 -8.06 -47.66 -27.08
C LEU A 62 -7.75 -47.19 -25.65
N LYS A 63 -7.22 -48.09 -24.81
CA LYS A 63 -6.83 -47.76 -23.43
C LYS A 63 -5.73 -46.73 -23.37
N ALA A 64 -4.71 -46.86 -24.23
CA ALA A 64 -3.61 -45.91 -24.31
C ALA A 64 -4.10 -44.53 -24.74
N ALA A 65 -4.99 -44.46 -25.74
CA ALA A 65 -5.61 -43.21 -26.18
C ALA A 65 -6.42 -42.55 -25.05
N ILE A 66 -7.31 -43.30 -24.38
CA ILE A 66 -8.10 -42.76 -23.26
C ILE A 66 -7.20 -42.22 -22.13
N LYS A 67 -6.12 -42.92 -21.78
CA LYS A 67 -5.16 -42.42 -20.78
C LYS A 67 -4.43 -41.17 -21.27
N GLY A 68 -4.04 -41.12 -22.54
CA GLY A 68 -3.44 -39.95 -23.17
C GLY A 68 -4.35 -38.73 -23.09
N ASP A 69 -5.61 -38.89 -23.52
CA ASP A 69 -6.63 -37.83 -23.49
C ASP A 69 -6.90 -37.34 -22.06
N MET A 70 -6.89 -38.26 -21.08
CA MET A 70 -7.02 -37.89 -19.67
C MET A 70 -5.86 -36.99 -19.23
N GLU A 71 -4.61 -37.35 -19.52
CA GLU A 71 -3.45 -36.54 -19.14
C GLU A 71 -3.42 -35.20 -19.89
N GLU A 72 -3.87 -35.16 -21.14
CA GLU A 72 -4.06 -33.91 -21.88
C GLU A 72 -5.10 -33.01 -21.19
N LEU A 73 -6.25 -33.57 -20.78
CA LEU A 73 -7.27 -32.84 -20.04
C LEU A 73 -6.78 -32.34 -18.69
N VAL A 74 -5.97 -33.14 -17.99
CA VAL A 74 -5.33 -32.77 -16.72
C VAL A 74 -4.42 -31.58 -16.91
N ALA A 75 -3.56 -31.61 -17.94
CA ALA A 75 -2.65 -30.52 -18.26
C ALA A 75 -3.40 -29.25 -18.71
N LYS A 76 -4.33 -29.39 -19.66
CA LYS A 76 -5.08 -28.27 -20.26
C LYS A 76 -5.90 -27.47 -19.25
N ASN A 77 -6.43 -28.14 -18.23
CA ASN A 77 -7.29 -27.52 -17.22
C ASN A 77 -6.56 -27.30 -15.89
N GLU A 78 -5.24 -27.53 -15.84
CA GLU A 78 -4.42 -27.38 -14.63
C GLU A 78 -5.03 -28.14 -13.44
N LEU A 79 -5.60 -29.32 -13.69
CA LEU A 79 -6.39 -30.05 -12.69
C LEU A 79 -5.58 -30.40 -11.45
N GLU A 80 -4.27 -30.62 -11.60
CA GLU A 80 -3.40 -30.90 -10.46
C GLU A 80 -3.38 -29.74 -9.45
N VAL A 81 -3.25 -28.50 -9.94
CA VAL A 81 -3.23 -27.29 -9.11
C VAL A 81 -4.59 -27.10 -8.45
N ARG A 82 -5.66 -27.10 -9.24
CA ARG A 82 -7.03 -26.86 -8.73
C ARG A 82 -7.49 -27.92 -7.74
N LEU A 83 -7.16 -29.20 -7.96
CA LEU A 83 -7.50 -30.27 -7.05
C LEU A 83 -6.66 -30.23 -5.76
N ARG A 84 -5.46 -29.66 -5.81
CA ARG A 84 -4.64 -29.40 -4.62
C ARG A 84 -5.22 -28.26 -3.80
N GLU A 85 -5.54 -27.13 -4.43
CA GLU A 85 -6.24 -26.01 -3.78
C GLU A 85 -7.55 -26.47 -3.12
N LEU A 86 -8.33 -27.31 -3.82
CA LEU A 86 -9.55 -27.88 -3.26
C LEU A 86 -9.27 -28.82 -2.08
N GLN A 87 -8.17 -29.57 -2.10
CA GLN A 87 -7.78 -30.42 -0.97
C GLN A 87 -7.44 -29.56 0.25
N GLU A 88 -6.66 -28.51 0.07
CA GLU A 88 -6.30 -27.56 1.12
C GLU A 88 -7.53 -26.90 1.74
N LEU A 89 -8.47 -26.43 0.91
CA LEU A 89 -9.73 -25.84 1.37
C LEU A 89 -10.60 -26.82 2.17
N VAL A 90 -10.61 -28.10 1.78
CA VAL A 90 -11.37 -29.13 2.50
C VAL A 90 -10.68 -29.50 3.81
N ASP A 91 -9.35 -29.62 3.82
CA ASP A 91 -8.61 -29.91 5.04
C ASP A 91 -8.77 -28.76 6.06
N GLU A 92 -8.74 -27.51 5.60
CA GLU A 92 -9.01 -26.34 6.43
C GLU A 92 -10.45 -26.34 6.98
N ALA A 93 -11.44 -26.68 6.14
CA ALA A 93 -12.83 -26.80 6.56
C ALA A 93 -13.03 -27.91 7.60
N ASP A 94 -12.42 -29.09 7.39
CA ASP A 94 -12.48 -30.23 8.30
C ASP A 94 -11.82 -29.90 9.65
N GLU A 95 -10.70 -29.17 9.64
CA GLU A 95 -10.08 -28.68 10.89
C GLU A 95 -11.00 -27.70 11.61
N ARG A 96 -11.62 -26.75 10.90
CA ARG A 96 -12.59 -25.82 11.52
C ARG A 96 -13.80 -26.53 12.12
N GLU A 97 -14.31 -27.57 11.48
CA GLU A 97 -15.41 -28.39 12.03
C GLU A 97 -15.00 -29.07 13.35
N LYS A 98 -13.80 -29.66 13.40
CA LYS A 98 -13.27 -30.31 14.62
C LYS A 98 -13.13 -29.34 15.80
N HIS A 99 -12.79 -28.09 15.52
CA HIS A 99 -12.58 -27.06 16.55
C HIS A 99 -13.88 -26.44 17.08
N ALA A 100 -15.04 -26.80 16.50
CA ALA A 100 -16.38 -26.37 16.94
C ALA A 100 -16.46 -24.86 17.25
N TYR A 101 -15.87 -24.05 16.37
CA TYR A 101 -15.78 -22.61 16.56
C TYR A 101 -17.16 -21.97 16.76
N THR A 102 -17.25 -21.02 17.69
CA THR A 102 -18.46 -20.22 17.87
C THR A 102 -18.80 -19.47 16.58
N PRO A 103 -20.08 -19.25 16.24
CA PRO A 103 -20.49 -18.60 14.99
C PRO A 103 -19.90 -17.20 14.74
N GLU A 104 -19.37 -16.52 15.76
CA GLU A 104 -18.74 -15.20 15.66
C GLU A 104 -17.21 -15.26 15.58
N SER A 105 -16.63 -16.48 15.55
CA SER A 105 -15.18 -16.68 15.47
C SER A 105 -14.62 -16.07 14.20
N ALA A 106 -13.48 -15.39 14.33
CA ALA A 106 -12.76 -14.82 13.20
C ALA A 106 -12.30 -15.90 12.19
N GLU A 107 -12.21 -17.16 12.62
CA GLU A 107 -11.85 -18.30 11.74
C GLU A 107 -13.01 -18.82 10.88
N LEU A 108 -14.24 -18.36 11.13
CA LEU A 108 -15.43 -18.72 10.34
C LEU A 108 -15.88 -17.63 9.37
N LYS A 109 -15.02 -16.64 9.08
CA LYS A 109 -15.35 -15.48 8.22
C LYS A 109 -15.65 -15.85 6.77
N ASP A 110 -15.07 -16.94 6.28
CA ASP A 110 -15.16 -17.32 4.86
C ASP A 110 -16.16 -18.45 4.62
N VAL A 111 -16.84 -18.92 5.68
CA VAL A 111 -17.78 -20.03 5.60
C VAL A 111 -19.10 -19.54 5.05
N TRP A 112 -19.54 -20.12 3.94
CA TRP A 112 -20.87 -19.90 3.39
C TRP A 112 -21.93 -20.28 4.42
N ARG A 113 -22.87 -19.37 4.68
CA ARG A 113 -24.03 -19.65 5.53
C ARG A 113 -25.31 -19.59 4.71
N PRO A 114 -26.33 -20.41 5.02
CA PRO A 114 -27.61 -20.37 4.31
C PRO A 114 -28.31 -19.00 4.38
N ASP A 115 -28.03 -18.22 5.42
CA ASP A 115 -28.52 -16.86 5.67
C ASP A 115 -27.49 -15.77 5.31
N LEU A 116 -26.35 -16.13 4.70
CA LEU A 116 -25.32 -15.17 4.32
C LEU A 116 -25.84 -14.28 3.18
N ASP A 117 -26.27 -13.07 3.53
CA ASP A 117 -26.65 -12.07 2.55
C ASP A 117 -25.46 -11.74 1.63
N ILE A 118 -25.76 -11.50 0.35
CA ILE A 118 -24.78 -11.14 -0.68
C ILE A 118 -23.99 -9.90 -0.25
N SER A 119 -24.66 -8.94 0.41
CA SER A 119 -24.01 -7.75 0.96
C SER A 119 -22.92 -8.08 1.97
N THR A 120 -23.13 -9.09 2.81
CA THR A 120 -22.17 -9.54 3.83
C THR A 120 -20.97 -10.22 3.19
N ALA A 121 -21.18 -11.06 2.18
CA ALA A 121 -20.09 -11.68 1.43
C ALA A 121 -19.22 -10.64 0.69
N ILE A 122 -19.86 -9.63 0.08
CA ILE A 122 -19.14 -8.52 -0.57
C ILE A 122 -18.35 -7.70 0.46
N ARG A 123 -18.97 -7.37 1.61
CA ARG A 123 -18.30 -6.60 2.68
C ARG A 123 -17.11 -7.33 3.27
N ALA A 124 -17.17 -8.65 3.47
CA ALA A 124 -16.05 -9.44 3.96
C ALA A 124 -14.83 -9.33 3.02
N ARG A 125 -15.06 -9.41 1.70
CA ARG A 125 -14.01 -9.22 0.70
C ARG A 125 -13.43 -7.80 0.69
N ILE A 126 -14.29 -6.79 0.77
CA ILE A 126 -13.87 -5.38 0.81
C ILE A 126 -13.11 -5.08 2.10
N ALA A 127 -13.51 -5.65 3.24
CA ALA A 127 -12.85 -5.44 4.52
C ALA A 127 -11.40 -5.94 4.51
N ALA A 128 -11.13 -7.09 3.89
CA ALA A 128 -9.77 -7.60 3.74
C ALA A 128 -8.87 -6.65 2.92
N ASP A 129 -9.41 -6.08 1.83
CA ASP A 129 -8.69 -5.08 1.01
C ASP A 129 -8.47 -3.77 1.78
N GLN A 130 -9.50 -3.29 2.49
CA GLN A 130 -9.42 -2.07 3.30
C GLN A 130 -8.45 -2.20 4.48
N GLN A 131 -8.32 -3.40 5.06
CA GLN A 131 -7.41 -3.65 6.17
C GLN A 131 -5.94 -3.45 5.77
N THR A 132 -5.61 -3.59 4.48
CA THR A 132 -4.27 -3.30 3.95
C THR A 132 -4.07 -1.80 3.69
N ARG A 133 -5.12 -1.07 3.32
CA ARG A 133 -5.06 0.38 3.00
C ARG A 133 -5.09 1.28 4.23
N MET A 134 -5.73 0.85 5.31
CA MET A 134 -5.78 1.60 6.57
C MET A 134 -4.40 2.03 7.10
N PRO A 135 -3.40 1.13 7.28
CA PRO A 135 -2.10 1.54 7.81
C PRO A 135 -1.36 2.49 6.87
N VAL A 136 -1.54 2.38 5.55
CA VAL A 136 -0.96 3.30 4.58
C VAL A 136 -1.53 4.71 4.75
N LEU A 137 -2.85 4.82 4.88
CA LEU A 137 -3.52 6.12 5.11
C LEU A 137 -3.17 6.72 6.47
N GLU A 138 -3.03 5.90 7.51
CA GLU A 138 -2.57 6.35 8.82
C GLU A 138 -1.14 6.91 8.76
N GLN A 139 -0.27 6.28 7.99
CA GLN A 139 1.09 6.76 7.75
C GLN A 139 1.09 8.08 6.96
N GLU A 140 0.34 8.16 5.86
CA GLU A 140 0.21 9.40 5.06
C GLU A 140 -0.32 10.56 5.90
N LEU A 141 -1.30 10.30 6.78
CA LEU A 141 -1.86 11.30 7.68
C LEU A 141 -0.81 11.78 8.70
N ALA A 142 -0.01 10.87 9.26
CA ALA A 142 1.08 11.23 10.16
C ALA A 142 2.15 12.10 9.47
N GLU A 143 2.50 11.79 8.22
CA GLU A 143 3.45 12.58 7.42
C GLU A 143 2.92 14.00 7.16
N VAL A 144 1.65 14.13 6.79
CA VAL A 144 1.01 15.44 6.57
C VAL A 144 0.94 16.25 7.86
N HIS A 145 0.60 15.63 8.99
CA HIS A 145 0.59 16.32 10.28
C HIS A 145 1.98 16.82 10.68
N ALA A 146 3.03 16.03 10.46
CA ALA A 146 4.41 16.43 10.73
C ALA A 146 4.84 17.61 9.85
N ALA A 147 4.57 17.55 8.54
CA ALA A 147 4.89 18.63 7.61
C ALA A 147 4.13 19.93 7.91
N ASN A 148 2.88 19.82 8.37
CA ASN A 148 2.07 20.97 8.76
C ASN A 148 2.59 21.59 10.07
N ALA A 149 2.96 20.77 11.05
CA ALA A 149 3.59 21.25 12.28
C ALA A 149 4.92 21.99 12.01
N GLU A 150 5.75 21.46 11.11
CA GLU A 150 6.98 22.13 10.68
C GLU A 150 6.68 23.47 9.98
N SER A 151 5.68 23.49 9.11
CA SER A 151 5.27 24.71 8.38
C SER A 151 4.71 25.78 9.33
N ALA A 152 3.91 25.38 10.32
CA ALA A 152 3.41 26.26 11.36
C ALA A 152 4.57 26.85 12.21
N ALA A 153 5.56 26.03 12.56
CA ALA A 153 6.74 26.49 13.29
C ALA A 153 7.56 27.50 12.47
N ARG A 154 7.73 27.27 11.16
CA ARG A 154 8.40 28.22 10.25
C ARG A 154 7.65 29.55 10.17
N LEU A 155 6.32 29.51 10.03
CA LEU A 155 5.50 30.72 9.98
C LEU A 155 5.62 31.54 11.27
N ALA A 156 5.50 30.89 12.44
CA ALA A 156 5.66 31.56 13.73
C ALA A 156 7.06 32.20 13.89
N ALA A 157 8.11 31.50 13.44
CA ALA A 157 9.47 32.06 13.47
C ALA A 157 9.63 33.27 12.54
N THR A 158 9.03 33.23 11.34
CA THR A 158 9.08 34.36 10.40
C THR A 158 8.24 35.55 10.88
N GLU A 159 7.12 35.30 11.54
CA GLU A 159 6.26 36.34 12.14
C GLU A 159 7.02 37.05 13.26
N GLN A 160 7.64 36.29 14.17
CA GLN A 160 8.48 36.86 15.24
C GLN A 160 9.64 37.69 14.67
N ALA A 161 10.33 37.19 13.64
CA ALA A 161 11.42 37.93 13.01
C ALA A 161 10.94 39.22 12.32
N ALA A 162 9.72 39.22 11.76
CA ALA A 162 9.12 40.41 11.16
C ALA A 162 8.75 41.44 12.24
N ASP A 163 8.18 41.01 13.37
CA ASP A 163 7.85 41.87 14.50
C ASP A 163 9.10 42.51 15.11
N ASP A 164 10.17 41.73 15.32
CA ASP A 164 11.45 42.22 15.82
C ASP A 164 12.07 43.25 14.86
N ALA A 165 12.00 42.99 13.54
CA ALA A 165 12.47 43.92 12.52
C ALA A 165 11.65 45.23 12.50
N GLN A 166 10.31 45.14 12.64
CA GLN A 166 9.44 46.32 12.72
C GLN A 166 9.76 47.15 13.96
N ALA A 167 9.96 46.52 15.11
CA ALA A 167 10.35 47.19 16.35
C ALA A 167 11.69 47.92 16.18
N HIS A 168 12.69 47.25 15.60
CA HIS A 168 13.99 47.85 15.34
C HIS A 168 13.91 49.06 14.38
N VAL A 169 13.08 48.98 13.33
CA VAL A 169 12.85 50.12 12.42
C VAL A 169 12.16 51.27 13.15
N ALA A 170 11.16 50.99 13.97
CA ALA A 170 10.47 52.01 14.76
C ALA A 170 11.43 52.73 15.74
N ASP A 171 12.29 51.98 16.42
CA ASP A 171 13.30 52.52 17.31
C ASP A 171 14.33 53.38 16.56
N ALA A 172 14.78 52.93 15.39
CA ALA A 172 15.71 53.68 14.55
C ALA A 172 15.08 55.00 14.04
N LEU A 173 13.81 54.97 13.62
CA LEU A 173 13.07 56.16 13.22
C LEU A 173 12.91 57.14 14.40
N ALA A 174 12.56 56.63 15.59
CA ALA A 174 12.46 57.46 16.79
C ALA A 174 13.81 58.10 17.19
N MET A 175 14.94 57.40 16.98
CA MET A 175 16.28 57.98 17.16
C MET A 175 16.58 59.05 16.12
N LEU A 176 16.24 58.82 14.85
CA LEU A 176 16.40 59.82 13.79
C LEU A 176 15.59 61.08 14.07
N ASP A 177 14.34 60.94 14.53
CA ASP A 177 13.48 62.07 14.92
C ASP A 177 14.10 62.87 16.07
N LYS A 178 14.66 62.20 17.08
CA LYS A 178 15.38 62.86 18.19
C LYS A 178 16.62 63.62 17.69
N CYS A 179 17.46 62.97 16.89
CA CYS A 179 18.65 63.61 16.32
C CYS A 179 18.28 64.80 15.42
N GLY A 180 17.21 64.68 14.62
CA GLY A 180 16.69 65.76 13.80
C GLY A 180 16.19 66.94 14.65
N ALA A 181 15.49 66.66 15.75
CA ALA A 181 15.04 67.69 16.69
C ALA A 181 16.22 68.38 17.40
N GLU A 182 17.23 67.61 17.82
CA GLU A 182 18.45 68.15 18.44
C GLU A 182 19.26 69.00 17.47
N LEU A 183 19.44 68.55 16.22
CA LEU A 183 20.11 69.33 15.17
C LEU A 183 19.34 70.62 14.87
N THR A 184 18.00 70.53 14.74
CA THR A 184 17.15 71.71 14.55
C THR A 184 17.31 72.71 15.70
N ARG A 185 17.39 72.22 16.94
CA ARG A 185 17.65 73.05 18.13
C ARG A 185 19.04 73.70 18.08
N GLN A 186 20.09 72.94 17.76
CA GLN A 186 21.45 73.48 17.63
C GLN A 186 21.55 74.53 16.52
N MET A 187 20.89 74.32 15.38
CA MET A 187 20.83 75.30 14.30
C MET A 187 20.06 76.55 14.73
N LEU A 188 18.97 76.41 15.49
CA LEU A 188 18.24 77.55 16.02
C LEU A 188 19.11 78.33 17.01
N ASP A 189 19.77 77.66 17.96
CA ASP A 189 20.69 78.28 18.93
C ASP A 189 21.86 79.00 18.24
N ALA A 190 22.39 78.44 17.14
CA ALA A 190 23.44 79.07 16.34
C ALA A 190 22.96 80.29 15.53
N VAL A 191 21.67 80.34 15.18
CA VAL A 191 21.05 81.46 14.47
C VAL A 191 20.53 82.52 15.47
N THR A 192 20.13 82.11 16.67
CA THR A 192 19.70 82.97 17.76
C THR A 192 20.81 83.13 18.80
N LEU A 193 21.90 83.79 18.42
CA LEU A 193 22.64 84.82 19.17
C LEU A 193 23.85 85.28 18.33
N PRO A 194 24.03 86.59 18.13
CA PRO A 194 24.63 87.44 19.16
C PRO A 194 23.55 88.15 19.96
N THR A 195 23.64 88.11 21.28
CA THR A 195 22.75 88.90 22.14
C THR A 195 23.08 90.37 22.01
N ALA A 196 22.14 91.23 22.41
CA ALA A 196 22.38 92.66 22.57
C ALA A 196 23.65 92.98 23.38
N ASP A 197 24.09 92.09 24.27
CA ASP A 197 25.34 92.20 25.03
C ASP A 197 26.61 92.05 24.15
N ASP A 198 26.60 91.19 23.13
CA ASP A 198 27.73 91.04 22.19
C ASP A 198 27.78 92.20 21.20
N ALA A 199 26.62 92.74 20.82
CA ALA A 199 26.53 93.98 20.06
C ALA A 199 27.06 95.17 20.86
N HIS A 200 26.75 95.25 22.16
CA HIS A 200 27.32 96.27 23.05
C HIS A 200 28.83 96.07 23.24
N ALA A 201 29.31 94.84 23.42
CA ALA A 201 30.74 94.57 23.53
C ALA A 201 31.50 94.98 22.26
N LEU A 202 30.96 94.68 21.07
CA LEU A 202 31.52 95.11 19.79
C LEU A 202 31.48 96.63 19.61
N GLN A 203 30.40 97.29 20.03
CA GLN A 203 30.27 98.75 19.94
C GLN A 203 31.21 99.47 20.92
N THR A 204 31.43 98.89 22.10
CA THR A 204 32.41 99.39 23.08
C THR A 204 33.85 99.20 22.56
N LEU A 205 34.12 98.11 21.84
CA LEU A 205 35.42 97.85 21.19
C LEU A 205 35.64 98.78 19.99
N LEU A 206 34.59 99.07 19.22
CA LEU A 206 34.62 100.03 18.11
C LEU A 206 34.85 101.47 18.63
N ASP A 207 34.16 101.86 19.70
CA ASP A 207 34.36 103.17 20.34
C ASP A 207 35.76 103.28 20.96
N ALA A 208 36.27 102.21 21.57
CA ALA A 208 37.65 102.17 22.07
C ALA A 208 38.68 102.32 20.94
N LEU A 209 38.46 101.64 19.80
CA LEU A 209 39.30 101.78 18.60
C LEU A 209 39.18 103.18 17.98
N LEU A 210 38.00 103.79 17.99
CA LEU A 210 37.78 105.17 17.52
C LEU A 210 38.40 106.23 18.46
N THR A 211 38.58 105.92 19.75
CA THR A 211 39.36 106.79 20.66
C THR A 211 40.88 106.60 20.53
N GLU A 212 41.35 105.40 20.18
CA GLU A 212 42.77 105.13 19.92
C GLU A 212 43.21 105.66 18.53
N LEU A 213 42.29 105.69 17.55
CA LEU A 213 42.43 106.38 16.27
C LEU A 213 41.80 107.78 16.39
N GLY A 214 42.49 108.70 17.07
CA GLY A 214 42.07 110.12 17.16
C GLY A 214 41.70 110.74 15.80
N PRO A 215 40.93 111.85 15.79
CA PRO A 215 40.17 112.30 14.62
C PRO A 215 41.04 112.54 13.39
N VAL A 216 40.69 111.87 12.29
CA VAL A 216 41.06 112.21 10.91
C VAL A 216 39.81 112.09 10.04
#